data_AF-A0A1V4RYC8-F1
#
_entry.id   AF-A0A1V4RYC8-F1
#
_cell.length_a   1.000
_cell.length_b   1.000
_cell.length_c   1.000
_cell.angle_alpha   90.00
_cell.angle_beta   90.00
_cell.angle_gamma   90.00
#
_symmetry.space_group_name_H-M   'P 1'
#
loop_
_entity.id
_entity.type
_entity.pdbx_description
1 polymer ?
#
loop_
_entity_poly.entity_id
_entity_poly.type
_entity_poly.pdbx_seq_one_letter_code
_entity_poly.pdbx_strand_id
1 'polypeptide(L)'
;MELGKIYKKGKETLLAKDGGFRRGSDVLKGLAFGASLVGLGRPILYGLAADGQQGVQDVVTAINGELKRILSMVGAPDVRYVERNVILRIRMVSPFRMLPPWSTFARQISPG
;
A
#
# COMPACT_ATOMS: atom_id res chain seq x y z
N MET A 1 16.78 2.79 11.55
CA MET A 1 15.46 3.47 11.62
C MET A 1 14.38 2.39 11.75
N GLU A 2 13.99 2.06 12.98
CA GLU A 2 13.11 0.93 13.28
C GLU A 2 11.63 1.28 13.08
N LEU A 3 11.10 0.99 11.89
CA LEU A 3 9.67 1.10 11.56
C LEU A 3 8.75 0.34 12.53
N GLY A 4 9.28 -0.66 13.26
CA GLY A 4 8.55 -1.45 14.25
C GLY A 4 8.13 -0.68 15.51
N LYS A 5 8.80 0.42 15.86
CA LYS A 5 8.48 1.22 17.06
C LYS A 5 7.29 2.16 16.87
N ILE A 6 6.99 2.57 15.64
CA ILE A 6 5.85 3.45 15.33
C ILE A 6 4.52 2.71 15.48
N TYR A 7 4.48 1.42 15.10
CA TYR A 7 3.24 0.63 15.13
C TYR A 7 2.70 0.30 16.53
N LYS A 8 3.46 0.59 17.60
CA LYS A 8 3.13 0.16 18.96
C LYS A 8 3.01 1.31 19.96
N LYS A 9 2.72 2.53 19.50
CA LYS A 9 2.62 3.71 20.38
C LYS A 9 1.22 4.33 20.31
N GLY A 10 0.41 4.01 21.34
CA GLY A 10 -0.66 4.84 21.91
C GLY A 10 -1.86 5.19 21.01
N LYS A 11 -3.07 5.08 21.55
CA LYS A 11 -4.34 5.52 20.95
C LYS A 11 -4.40 7.02 20.53
N GLU A 12 -3.32 7.78 20.67
CA GLU A 12 -3.31 9.25 20.52
C GLU A 12 -2.50 9.78 19.32
N THR A 13 -1.68 8.97 18.65
CA THR A 13 -0.88 9.45 17.50
C THR A 13 -1.57 9.14 16.18
N LEU A 14 -1.90 10.18 15.41
CA LEU A 14 -2.42 10.04 14.05
C LEU A 14 -1.31 9.60 13.09
N LEU A 15 -1.46 8.42 12.49
CA LEU A 15 -0.50 7.89 11.51
C LEU A 15 -1.02 8.09 10.09
N ALA A 16 -0.47 9.06 9.38
CA ALA A 16 -0.73 9.24 7.95
C ALA A 16 0.24 8.40 7.10
N LYS A 17 -0.26 7.77 6.03
CA LYS A 17 0.57 7.09 5.01
C LYS A 17 0.23 7.57 3.62
N ASP A 18 1.27 7.87 2.86
CA ASP A 18 1.25 8.10 1.42
C ASP A 18 2.42 7.31 0.82
N GLY A 19 2.38 7.01 -0.46
CA GLY A 19 3.42 6.26 -1.14
C GLY A 19 2.85 5.36 -2.24
N GLY A 20 2.15 5.96 -3.21
CA GLY A 20 1.72 5.22 -4.41
C GLY A 20 0.38 4.49 -4.30
N PHE A 21 -0.48 4.88 -3.35
CA PHE A 21 -1.88 4.48 -3.32
C PHE A 21 -2.61 4.96 -4.57
N ARG A 22 -3.32 4.06 -5.27
CA ARG A 22 -4.05 4.39 -6.51
C ARG A 22 -5.46 3.81 -6.57
N ARG A 23 -5.75 2.78 -5.78
CA ARG A 23 -7.04 2.08 -5.75
C ARG A 23 -7.58 1.96 -4.33
N GLY A 24 -8.88 1.62 -4.20
CA GLY A 24 -9.49 1.34 -2.92
C GLY A 24 -8.84 0.19 -2.15
N SER A 25 -8.30 -0.81 -2.86
CA SER A 25 -7.58 -1.94 -2.25
C SER A 25 -6.24 -1.56 -1.64
N ASP A 26 -5.55 -0.56 -2.19
CA ASP A 26 -4.32 -0.03 -1.60
C ASP A 26 -4.66 0.72 -0.30
N VAL A 27 -5.72 1.53 -0.33
CA VAL A 27 -6.23 2.24 0.86
C VAL A 27 -6.56 1.26 1.98
N LEU A 28 -7.29 0.18 1.67
CA LEU A 28 -7.59 -0.88 2.64
C LEU A 28 -6.30 -1.46 3.26
N LYS A 29 -5.27 -1.76 2.45
CA LYS A 29 -3.99 -2.26 2.97
C LYS A 29 -3.33 -1.24 3.89
N GLY A 30 -3.36 0.05 3.53
CA GLY A 30 -2.84 1.13 4.36
C GLY A 30 -3.49 1.16 5.74
N LEU A 31 -4.83 1.08 5.78
CA LEU A 31 -5.66 1.02 6.98
C LEU A 31 -5.40 -0.25 7.80
N ALA A 32 -5.34 -1.42 7.16
CA ALA A 32 -5.04 -2.70 7.81
C ALA A 32 -3.62 -2.75 8.40
N PHE A 33 -2.68 -1.96 7.84
CA PHE A 33 -1.38 -1.72 8.44
C PHE A 33 -1.41 -0.66 9.57
N GLY A 34 -2.57 -0.21 10.04
CA GLY A 34 -2.71 0.72 11.16
C GLY A 34 -2.53 2.20 10.80
N ALA A 35 -2.70 2.60 9.53
CA ALA A 35 -2.77 4.02 9.20
C ALA A 35 -4.10 4.61 9.68
N SER A 36 -4.06 5.80 10.30
CA SER A 36 -5.25 6.61 10.61
C SER A 36 -5.75 7.34 9.36
N LEU A 37 -4.84 7.71 8.44
CA LEU A 37 -5.12 8.46 7.23
C LEU A 37 -4.30 7.91 6.06
N VAL A 38 -4.89 7.84 4.88
CA VAL A 38 -4.20 7.46 3.63
C VAL A 38 -4.26 8.61 2.64
N GLY A 39 -3.11 9.12 2.21
CA GLY A 39 -2.97 10.19 1.25
C GLY A 39 -3.02 9.69 -0.20
N LEU A 40 -3.63 10.48 -1.08
CA LEU A 40 -3.67 10.28 -2.52
C LEU A 40 -2.94 11.44 -3.20
N GLY A 41 -1.76 11.18 -3.78
CA GLY A 41 -1.01 12.19 -4.54
C GLY A 41 -1.37 12.17 -6.02
N ARG A 42 -0.63 11.36 -6.80
CA ARG A 42 -0.76 11.31 -8.27
C ARG A 42 -2.19 11.12 -8.80
N PRO A 43 -3.04 10.26 -8.22
CA PRO A 43 -4.42 10.11 -8.72
C PRO A 43 -5.21 11.43 -8.72
N ILE A 44 -5.03 12.26 -7.68
CA ILE A 44 -5.69 13.57 -7.59
C ILE A 44 -5.19 14.50 -8.68
N LEU A 45 -3.88 14.54 -8.93
CA LEU A 45 -3.30 15.36 -10.00
C LEU A 45 -3.77 14.89 -11.39
N TYR A 46 -3.93 13.59 -11.60
CA TYR A 46 -4.45 13.05 -12.86
C TYR A 46 -5.92 13.40 -13.07
N GLY A 47 -6.75 13.31 -12.03
CA GLY A 47 -8.14 13.77 -12.09
C GLY A 47 -8.20 15.26 -12.42
N LEU A 48 -7.37 16.06 -11.75
CA LEU A 48 -7.29 17.50 -12.01
C LEU A 48 -6.88 17.83 -13.44
N ALA A 49 -5.91 17.11 -14.00
CA ALA A 49 -5.46 17.30 -15.37
C ALA A 49 -6.47 16.83 -16.42
N ALA A 50 -7.29 15.81 -16.09
CA ALA A 50 -8.24 15.23 -17.03
C ALA A 50 -9.52 16.06 -17.18
N ASP A 51 -10.11 16.50 -16.06
CA ASP A 51 -11.38 17.24 -16.09
C ASP A 51 -11.50 18.23 -14.90
N GLY A 52 -10.38 18.86 -14.54
CA GLY A 52 -10.34 19.85 -13.48
C GLY A 52 -10.91 19.35 -12.16
N GLN A 53 -11.76 20.16 -11.53
CA GLN A 53 -12.40 19.80 -10.26
C GLN A 53 -13.29 18.55 -10.38
N GLN A 54 -13.96 18.36 -11.51
CA GLN A 54 -14.84 17.21 -11.69
C GLN A 54 -14.03 15.91 -11.75
N GLY A 55 -12.93 15.90 -12.49
CA GLY A 55 -12.05 14.74 -12.54
C GLY A 55 -11.43 14.37 -11.18
N VAL A 56 -11.15 15.36 -10.31
CA VAL A 56 -10.76 15.09 -8.92
C VAL A 56 -11.90 14.40 -8.14
N GLN A 57 -13.13 14.90 -8.27
CA GLN A 57 -14.30 14.31 -7.60
C GLN A 57 -14.55 12.88 -8.07
N ASP A 58 -14.40 12.62 -9.37
CA ASP A 58 -14.59 11.31 -9.97
C ASP A 58 -13.56 10.30 -9.44
N VAL A 59 -12.28 10.71 -9.34
CA VAL A 59 -11.23 9.87 -8.77
C VAL A 59 -11.52 9.52 -7.31
N VAL A 60 -11.87 10.52 -6.49
CA VAL A 60 -12.21 10.30 -5.07
C VAL A 60 -13.43 9.39 -4.94
N THR A 61 -14.45 9.62 -5.75
CA THR A 61 -15.69 8.82 -5.76
C THR A 61 -15.41 7.37 -6.18
N ALA A 62 -14.61 7.16 -7.21
CA ALA A 62 -14.24 5.83 -7.69
C ALA A 62 -13.46 5.05 -6.62
N ILE A 63 -12.45 5.67 -6.00
CA ILE A 63 -11.65 5.02 -4.94
C ILE A 63 -12.51 4.69 -3.72
N ASN A 64 -13.39 5.61 -3.30
CA ASN A 64 -14.32 5.35 -2.20
C ASN A 64 -15.32 4.24 -2.53
N GLY A 65 -15.84 4.21 -3.76
CA GLY A 65 -16.71 3.14 -4.24
C GLY A 65 -16.02 1.78 -4.23
N GLU A 66 -14.78 1.70 -4.70
CA GLU A 66 -13.97 0.48 -4.61
C GLU A 66 -13.72 0.05 -3.16
N LEU A 67 -13.32 0.98 -2.29
CA LEU A 67 -13.09 0.70 -0.88
C LEU A 67 -14.34 0.14 -0.22
N LYS A 68 -15.51 0.76 -0.46
CA LYS A 68 -16.80 0.29 0.08
C LYS A 68 -17.13 -1.13 -0.38
N ARG A 69 -16.93 -1.45 -1.66
CA ARG A 69 -17.13 -2.82 -2.17
C ARG A 69 -16.21 -3.83 -1.47
N ILE A 70 -14.94 -3.47 -1.29
CA ILE A 70 -13.96 -4.34 -0.64
C ILE A 70 -14.30 -4.56 0.84
N LEU A 71 -14.70 -3.50 1.55
CA LEU A 71 -15.15 -3.60 2.94
C LEU A 71 -16.30 -4.60 3.09
N SER A 72 -17.29 -4.55 2.19
CA SER A 72 -18.37 -5.55 2.14
C SER A 72 -17.86 -6.97 1.90
N MET A 73 -16.85 -7.15 1.03
CA MET A 73 -16.27 -8.47 0.74
C MET A 73 -15.49 -9.06 1.91
N VAL A 74 -14.80 -8.22 2.69
CA VAL A 74 -14.02 -8.66 3.86
C VAL A 74 -14.85 -8.69 5.15
N GLY A 75 -16.15 -8.40 5.08
CA GLY A 75 -17.05 -8.40 6.25
C GLY A 75 -16.80 -7.26 7.24
N ALA A 76 -16.16 -6.17 6.81
CA ALA A 76 -15.92 -5.00 7.64
C ALA A 76 -17.03 -3.95 7.39
N PRO A 77 -17.82 -3.55 8.40
CA PRO A 77 -18.91 -2.59 8.22
C PRO A 77 -18.40 -1.16 7.95
N ASP A 78 -17.18 -0.84 8.40
CA ASP A 78 -16.58 0.48 8.31
C ASP A 78 -15.04 0.37 8.38
N VAL A 79 -14.34 1.38 7.87
CA VAL A 79 -12.87 1.47 7.87
C VAL A 79 -12.24 1.32 9.27
N ARG A 80 -12.97 1.68 10.33
CA ARG A 80 -12.55 1.51 11.74
C ARG A 80 -12.46 0.06 12.18
N TYR A 81 -13.14 -0.85 11.49
CA TYR A 81 -13.14 -2.29 11.77
C TYR A 81 -12.17 -3.05 10.87
N VAL A 82 -11.32 -2.35 10.11
CA VAL A 82 -10.31 -2.98 9.26
C VAL A 82 -9.17 -3.48 10.14
N GLU A 83 -9.17 -4.78 10.39
CA GLU A 83 -8.14 -5.47 11.13
C GLU A 83 -7.01 -5.98 10.23
N ARG A 84 -5.86 -6.30 10.84
CA ARG A 84 -4.67 -6.75 10.10
C ARG A 84 -4.82 -8.15 9.46
N ASN A 85 -5.82 -8.93 9.89
CA ASN A 85 -6.12 -10.27 9.37
C ASN A 85 -6.73 -10.26 7.95
N VAL A 86 -7.24 -9.12 7.47
CA VAL A 86 -7.78 -9.00 6.11
C VAL A 86 -6.70 -8.98 5.03
N ILE A 87 -5.42 -8.91 5.42
CA ILE A 87 -4.28 -8.89 4.50
C ILE A 87 -3.32 -10.04 4.80
N LEU A 88 -2.79 -10.64 3.72
CA LEU A 88 -1.73 -11.63 3.80
C LEU A 88 -0.38 -10.98 3.52
N ARG A 89 0.62 -11.31 4.34
CA ARG A 89 2.00 -10.89 4.11
C ARG A 89 2.67 -11.83 3.12
N ILE A 90 2.76 -11.41 1.88
CA ILE A 90 3.55 -12.12 0.86
C ILE A 90 5.02 -11.75 1.04
N ARG A 91 5.89 -12.77 1.19
CA ARG A 91 7.34 -12.57 1.11
C ARG A 91 7.74 -12.64 -0.36
N MET A 92 8.18 -11.51 -0.89
CA MET A 92 8.81 -11.49 -2.21
C MET A 92 10.15 -12.24 -2.11
N VAL A 93 10.28 -13.34 -2.86
CA VAL A 93 11.58 -14.00 -3.02
C VAL A 93 12.32 -13.22 -4.09
N SER A 94 13.36 -12.51 -3.68
CA SER A 94 14.20 -11.80 -4.64
C SER A 94 14.90 -12.83 -5.54
N PRO A 95 14.80 -12.72 -6.87
CA PRO A 95 15.54 -13.60 -7.78
C PRO A 95 17.06 -13.47 -7.56
N PHE A 96 17.54 -12.31 -7.11
CA PHE A 96 18.96 -12.12 -6.74
C PHE A 96 19.40 -12.92 -5.52
N ARG A 97 18.47 -13.39 -4.68
CA ARG A 97 18.81 -14.24 -3.54
C ARG A 97 19.02 -15.71 -3.95
N MET A 98 18.61 -16.09 -5.17
CA MET A 98 18.86 -17.41 -5.74
C MET A 98 20.15 -17.44 -6.58
N LEU A 99 20.70 -16.29 -6.95
CA LEU A 99 21.99 -16.23 -7.61
C LEU A 99 23.10 -16.43 -6.58
N PRO A 100 24.10 -17.28 -6.88
CA PRO A 100 25.26 -17.39 -6.02
C PRO A 100 26.00 -16.02 -5.98
N PRO A 101 26.80 -15.73 -4.93
CA PRO A 101 27.57 -14.50 -4.83
C PRO A 101 28.34 -14.21 -6.12
N TRP A 102 28.52 -12.93 -6.48
CA TRP A 102 29.26 -12.53 -7.68
C TRP A 102 30.65 -13.19 -7.77
N SER A 103 31.29 -13.45 -6.62
CA SER A 103 32.56 -14.17 -6.52
C SER A 103 32.50 -15.65 -6.96
N THR A 104 31.34 -16.29 -6.84
CA THR A 104 31.07 -17.65 -7.32
C THR A 104 30.73 -17.64 -8.80
N PHE A 105 29.87 -16.71 -9.24
CA PHE A 105 29.47 -16.59 -10.64
C PHE A 105 30.66 -16.20 -11.54
N ALA A 106 31.48 -15.22 -11.12
CA ALA A 106 32.67 -14.79 -11.84
C ALA A 106 33.70 -15.91 -12.04
N ARG A 107 33.77 -16.86 -11.10
CA ARG A 107 34.67 -18.02 -11.19
C ARG A 107 34.21 -19.06 -12.21
N GLN A 108 32.90 -19.12 -12.46
CA GLN A 108 32.28 -20.09 -13.38
C GLN A 108 32.29 -19.62 -14.84
N ILE A 109 32.35 -18.31 -15.08
CA ILE A 109 32.36 -17.72 -16.43
C ILE A 109 33.75 -17.25 -16.88
N SER A 110 34.78 -17.37 -16.02
CA SER A 110 36.15 -17.05 -16.41
C SER A 110 36.70 -18.19 -17.27
N PRO A 111 37.05 -17.95 -18.55
CA PRO A 111 37.81 -18.93 -19.32
C PRO A 111 39.18 -19.09 -18.66
N GLY A 112 39.64 -20.34 -18.53
CA GLY A 112 41.02 -20.65 -18.17
C GLY A 112 42.00 -20.22 -19.26
#